data_AF-A0A9D2FTI8-F1
#
_entry.id   AF-A0A9D2FTI8-F1
#
_cell.length_a   1.000
_cell.length_b   1.000
_cell.length_c   1.000
_cell.angle_alpha   90.00
_cell.angle_beta   90.00
_cell.angle_gamma   90.00
#
_symmetry.space_group_name_H-M   'P 1'
#
loop_
_entity.id
_entity.type
_entity.pdbx_description
1 polymer ?
#
loop_
_entity_poly.entity_id
_entity_poly.type
_entity_poly.pdbx_seq_one_letter_code
_entity_poly.pdbx_strand_id
1 'polypeptide(L)'
;MKLEIENLTTTELSYTGTEDYTHNNGVYDNGIYSRNGVSYLVMPVNTAYSFTLSPGSGYYLPDTITITKNNVALTAGTDYTYDSSTGEVRINAGQINYPMVLTASASAHQHIYEEEVVSDAYKAADATCDTAAAYYYSCTCGKAGTETFYDGEPLGHDWGEPNWQWTNDGTTAAVTFTCQRDNTHTQSPSVNIESTTTDPDCTKDGQTLYTASAILDGTTYTSTNTVKISMLGHTGGTATCHSQKICERCLTGYGELNPENHEGETEIRNRTEASCTEKGYSGDTYCLGCDTKIADGTEIDVLGHDSETVAAKAATCREAGNISYWHCKTCDKYFSNKECTEEITQEDTLIPATGHREIEAISAKEATCTGTGNPPYWHCKTCDTYFSNKECTEEITQEDTLISATGHEKAEITGAKEASCTAEGYTGDKICTICKEVIEKGTITKKKAHTYKEGKCTVCGTADPNYKASDSKKQSATTVTGSSVDSNKTNNSNTNSPQTGDNTQAVLWVVLMAGAIFVIAGSLIVYKKKQ
;
A
#
# COMPACT_ATOMS: atom_id res chain seq x y z
N MET A 1 40.04 92.65 -69.23
CA MET A 1 39.60 91.75 -70.33
C MET A 1 40.38 92.12 -71.58
N LYS A 2 41.06 91.20 -72.25
CA LYS A 2 41.63 91.45 -73.57
C LYS A 2 40.59 91.00 -74.60
N LEU A 3 39.85 91.96 -75.13
CA LEU A 3 38.89 91.72 -76.21
C LEU A 3 39.66 91.68 -77.52
N GLU A 4 39.72 90.52 -78.15
CA GLU A 4 40.32 90.36 -79.48
C GLU A 4 39.20 90.39 -80.52
N ILE A 5 39.41 91.19 -81.58
CA ILE A 5 38.46 91.32 -82.69
C ILE A 5 38.82 90.23 -83.69
N GLU A 6 38.09 89.12 -83.64
CA GLU A 6 38.24 88.03 -84.62
C GLU A 6 37.43 88.32 -85.89
N ASN A 7 37.89 87.75 -87.02
CA ASN A 7 37.36 87.94 -88.39
C ASN A 7 37.63 89.29 -89.07
N LEU A 8 38.90 89.53 -89.41
CA LEU A 8 39.30 90.29 -90.61
C LEU A 8 39.32 89.35 -91.84
N THR A 9 38.21 88.67 -92.12
CA THR A 9 38.08 87.81 -93.31
C THR A 9 37.72 88.64 -94.53
N THR A 10 38.72 88.87 -95.38
CA THR A 10 38.64 89.60 -96.65
C THR A 10 37.93 88.81 -97.74
N THR A 11 36.60 88.70 -97.65
CA THR A 11 35.75 88.11 -98.70
C THR A 11 34.82 89.14 -99.34
N GLU A 12 35.14 89.45 -100.60
CA GLU A 12 34.30 90.13 -101.60
C GLU A 12 33.66 91.48 -101.24
N LEU A 13 34.48 92.55 -101.29
CA LEU A 13 34.02 93.90 -101.60
C LEU A 13 34.69 94.40 -102.89
N SER A 14 34.03 94.21 -104.02
CA SER A 14 34.50 94.70 -105.32
C SER A 14 34.32 96.22 -105.41
N TYR A 15 35.42 96.97 -105.27
CA TYR A 15 35.44 98.42 -105.45
C TYR A 15 35.47 98.79 -106.95
N THR A 16 34.41 99.42 -107.46
CA THR A 16 34.38 100.05 -108.79
C THR A 16 34.27 101.56 -108.64
N GLY A 17 35.39 102.28 -108.62
CA GLY A 17 35.35 103.73 -108.46
C GLY A 17 36.70 104.46 -108.41
N THR A 18 37.45 104.50 -109.51
CA THR A 18 38.48 105.55 -109.68
C THR A 18 38.23 106.32 -110.97
N GLU A 19 37.66 107.51 -110.82
CA GLU A 19 38.37 108.69 -111.33
C GLU A 19 39.07 109.35 -110.12
N ASP A 20 40.35 109.00 -109.99
CA ASP A 20 41.49 109.85 -109.68
C ASP A 20 41.40 110.96 -108.61
N TYR A 21 42.12 110.72 -107.50
CA TYR A 21 42.86 111.77 -106.80
C TYR A 21 44.26 111.27 -106.41
N THR A 22 45.27 111.69 -107.16
CA THR A 22 46.69 111.33 -106.95
C THR A 22 47.34 112.16 -105.83
N HIS A 23 47.93 111.52 -104.81
CA HIS A 23 49.30 111.79 -104.30
C HIS A 23 49.72 110.89 -103.11
N ASN A 24 50.91 110.29 -103.24
CA ASN A 24 51.86 109.83 -102.19
C ASN A 24 51.55 108.66 -101.22
N ASN A 25 52.32 107.58 -101.40
CA ASN A 25 52.79 106.61 -100.39
C ASN A 25 51.74 105.88 -99.51
N GLY A 26 50.79 105.21 -100.15
CA GLY A 26 50.03 104.11 -99.53
C GLY A 26 49.96 102.91 -100.47
N VAL A 27 49.93 101.70 -99.92
CA VAL A 27 49.63 100.46 -100.66
C VAL A 27 48.20 100.04 -100.31
N TYR A 28 47.41 99.71 -101.33
CA TYR A 28 46.09 99.12 -101.20
C TYR A 28 46.15 97.68 -101.72
N ASP A 29 45.75 96.72 -100.89
CA ASP A 29 45.66 95.31 -101.25
C ASP A 29 44.47 94.68 -100.51
N ASN A 30 43.63 93.92 -101.22
CA ASN A 30 42.44 93.20 -100.70
C ASN A 30 41.61 93.96 -99.63
N GLY A 31 41.31 95.24 -99.84
CA GLY A 31 40.50 96.05 -98.93
C GLY A 31 41.23 96.56 -97.68
N ILE A 32 42.55 96.42 -97.61
CA ILE A 32 43.40 96.98 -96.56
C ILE A 32 44.20 98.16 -97.15
N TYR A 33 44.23 99.27 -96.41
CA TYR A 33 45.07 100.43 -96.67
C TYR A 33 46.21 100.48 -95.66
N SER A 34 47.45 100.48 -96.13
CA SER A 34 48.63 100.56 -95.24
C SER A 34 49.36 101.88 -95.41
N ARG A 35 49.59 102.59 -94.29
CA ARG A 35 50.33 103.85 -94.24
C ARG A 35 51.26 103.87 -93.02
N ASN A 36 52.53 104.20 -93.22
CA ASN A 36 53.55 104.30 -92.17
C ASN A 36 53.66 103.05 -91.26
N GLY A 37 53.49 101.85 -91.82
CA GLY A 37 53.58 100.58 -91.08
C GLY A 37 52.34 100.20 -90.27
N VAL A 38 51.28 101.00 -90.30
CA VAL A 38 49.97 100.65 -89.72
C VAL A 38 49.00 100.30 -90.85
N SER A 39 48.28 99.19 -90.69
CA SER A 39 47.25 98.72 -91.62
C SER A 39 45.86 99.07 -91.10
N TYR A 40 45.02 99.58 -91.99
CA TYR A 40 43.65 100.00 -91.73
C TYR A 40 42.71 99.19 -92.65
N LEU A 41 41.62 98.65 -92.12
CA LEU A 41 40.56 98.09 -92.96
C LEU A 41 39.83 99.23 -93.68
N VAL A 42 39.67 99.11 -95.00
CA VAL A 42 38.90 100.07 -95.81
C VAL A 42 37.43 99.64 -95.79
N MET A 43 36.64 100.32 -94.97
CA MET A 43 35.19 100.08 -94.87
C MET A 43 34.43 101.03 -95.80
N PRO A 44 33.30 100.62 -96.41
CA PRO A 44 32.48 101.51 -97.23
C PRO A 44 31.82 102.57 -96.34
N VAL A 45 31.99 103.84 -96.71
CA VAL A 45 31.45 104.98 -95.96
C VAL A 45 29.91 104.89 -95.94
N ASN A 46 29.31 105.18 -94.79
CA ASN A 46 27.87 105.14 -94.56
C ASN A 46 27.22 103.75 -94.78
N THR A 47 27.96 102.67 -94.48
CA THR A 47 27.43 101.29 -94.39
C THR A 47 27.63 100.74 -92.98
N ALA A 48 26.78 99.80 -92.56
CA ALA A 48 26.90 99.19 -91.23
C ALA A 48 28.07 98.19 -91.20
N TYR A 49 28.76 98.09 -90.06
CA TYR A 49 29.87 97.17 -89.87
C TYR A 49 29.62 96.31 -88.63
N SER A 50 29.94 95.02 -88.70
CA SER A 50 29.79 94.08 -87.60
C SER A 50 31.10 93.33 -87.34
N PHE A 51 31.37 93.06 -86.08
CA PHE A 51 32.49 92.23 -85.62
C PHE A 51 32.09 91.48 -84.35
N THR A 52 32.73 90.35 -84.08
CA THR A 52 32.43 89.54 -82.89
C THR A 52 33.52 89.73 -81.85
N LEU A 53 33.09 89.96 -80.60
CA LEU A 53 33.94 89.88 -79.43
C LEU A 53 34.04 88.42 -78.99
N SER A 54 35.26 87.92 -78.80
CA SER A 54 35.52 86.56 -78.33
C SER A 54 36.09 86.62 -76.90
N PRO A 55 35.52 85.89 -75.91
CA PRO A 55 36.06 85.87 -74.56
C PRO A 55 37.29 84.96 -74.49
N GLY A 56 38.39 85.46 -73.90
CA GLY A 56 39.57 84.63 -73.64
C GLY A 56 39.29 83.48 -72.66
N SER A 57 40.09 82.42 -72.73
CA SER A 57 39.94 81.20 -71.92
C SER A 57 39.67 81.49 -70.43
N GLY A 58 38.56 80.94 -69.91
CA GLY A 58 38.13 81.10 -68.52
C GLY A 58 37.26 82.35 -68.23
N TYR A 59 37.04 83.21 -69.22
CA TYR A 59 36.19 84.40 -69.11
C TYR A 59 34.88 84.23 -69.90
N TYR A 60 33.92 85.10 -69.60
CA TYR A 60 32.61 85.18 -70.24
C TYR A 60 32.49 86.51 -70.95
N LEU A 61 31.61 86.57 -71.94
CA LEU A 61 31.20 87.85 -72.52
C LEU A 61 30.54 88.70 -71.44
N PRO A 62 30.84 90.01 -71.36
CA PRO A 62 30.22 90.89 -70.39
C PRO A 62 28.75 91.14 -70.76
N ASP A 63 27.92 91.42 -69.76
CA ASP A 63 26.51 91.78 -69.98
C ASP A 63 26.37 93.10 -70.76
N THR A 64 27.36 94.00 -70.65
CA THR A 64 27.43 95.27 -71.38
C THR A 64 28.86 95.61 -71.79
N ILE A 65 29.01 96.29 -72.93
CA ILE A 65 30.28 96.90 -73.38
C ILE A 65 30.14 98.41 -73.54
N THR A 66 31.26 99.10 -73.72
CA THR A 66 31.30 100.48 -74.22
C THR A 66 32.20 100.54 -75.46
N ILE A 67 31.66 101.07 -76.57
CA ILE A 67 32.43 101.37 -77.77
C ILE A 67 32.72 102.87 -77.81
N THR A 68 33.97 103.25 -78.11
CA THR A 68 34.36 104.64 -78.35
C THR A 68 34.88 104.84 -79.78
N LYS A 69 34.53 105.97 -80.39
CA LYS A 69 35.05 106.48 -81.67
C LYS A 69 35.89 107.71 -81.38
N ASN A 70 37.20 107.64 -81.62
CA ASN A 70 38.14 108.73 -81.34
C ASN A 70 38.00 109.29 -79.90
N ASN A 71 37.91 108.37 -78.91
CA ASN A 71 37.68 108.64 -77.48
C ASN A 71 36.32 109.25 -77.09
N VAL A 72 35.38 109.44 -78.02
CA VAL A 72 33.99 109.78 -77.71
C VAL A 72 33.16 108.50 -77.66
N ALA A 73 32.40 108.29 -76.59
CA ALA A 73 31.53 107.11 -76.47
C ALA A 73 30.41 107.14 -77.52
N LEU A 74 30.18 106.00 -78.17
CA LEU A 74 28.98 105.77 -78.97
C LEU A 74 27.83 105.34 -78.04
N THR A 75 26.60 105.63 -78.45
CA THR A 75 25.39 105.32 -77.69
C THR A 75 24.89 103.91 -78.02
N ALA A 76 24.82 103.04 -77.01
CA ALA A 76 24.28 101.68 -77.20
C ALA A 76 22.78 101.73 -77.60
N GLY A 77 22.38 100.83 -78.48
CA GLY A 77 21.03 100.75 -79.06
C GLY A 77 20.78 101.69 -80.26
N THR A 78 21.44 102.85 -80.33
CA THR A 78 21.23 103.83 -81.41
C THR A 78 22.42 103.96 -82.37
N ASP A 79 23.66 103.96 -81.84
CA ASP A 79 24.89 104.08 -82.65
C ASP A 79 25.53 102.71 -82.91
N TYR A 80 25.32 101.77 -81.99
CA TYR A 80 25.70 100.37 -82.15
C TYR A 80 24.78 99.45 -81.33
N THR A 81 24.73 98.17 -81.69
CA THR A 81 24.13 97.10 -80.88
C THR A 81 25.21 96.11 -80.42
N TYR A 82 24.94 95.43 -79.31
CA TYR A 82 25.77 94.35 -78.77
C TYR A 82 24.87 93.24 -78.23
N ASP A 83 25.19 91.99 -78.57
CA ASP A 83 24.57 90.79 -78.03
C ASP A 83 25.56 90.08 -77.10
N SER A 84 25.23 90.00 -75.81
CA SER A 84 26.08 89.38 -74.79
C SER A 84 26.12 87.85 -74.86
N SER A 85 25.21 87.22 -75.60
CA SER A 85 25.17 85.76 -75.77
C SER A 85 26.06 85.27 -76.92
N THR A 86 26.17 86.05 -77.99
CA THR A 86 26.96 85.72 -79.20
C THR A 86 28.27 86.52 -79.32
N GLY A 87 28.37 87.65 -78.61
CA GLY A 87 29.48 88.58 -78.72
C GLY A 87 29.39 89.51 -79.93
N GLU A 88 28.32 89.44 -80.73
CA GLU A 88 28.16 90.25 -81.93
C GLU A 88 28.02 91.73 -81.57
N VAL A 89 28.90 92.57 -82.14
CA VAL A 89 28.83 94.03 -82.09
C VAL A 89 28.56 94.55 -83.49
N ARG A 90 27.54 95.40 -83.65
CA ARG A 90 27.19 96.02 -84.93
C ARG A 90 27.14 97.53 -84.80
N ILE A 91 28.01 98.22 -85.52
CA ILE A 91 28.06 99.68 -85.65
C ILE A 91 27.10 100.12 -86.76
N ASN A 92 26.25 101.10 -86.46
CA ASN A 92 25.24 101.58 -87.41
C ASN A 92 25.83 102.47 -88.50
N ALA A 93 25.25 102.38 -89.70
CA ALA A 93 25.80 102.92 -90.94
C ALA A 93 26.22 104.41 -90.86
N GLY A 94 25.36 105.26 -90.30
CA GLY A 94 25.60 106.70 -90.18
C GLY A 94 26.82 107.08 -89.33
N GLN A 95 27.36 106.16 -88.52
CA GLN A 95 28.55 106.40 -87.72
C GLN A 95 29.85 106.19 -88.49
N ILE A 96 29.85 105.50 -89.64
CA ILE A 96 31.05 105.20 -90.43
C ILE A 96 31.23 106.25 -91.53
N ASN A 97 31.56 107.47 -91.12
CA ASN A 97 31.68 108.66 -91.99
C ASN A 97 33.12 109.17 -92.19
N TYR A 98 34.10 108.57 -91.50
CA TYR A 98 35.53 108.87 -91.60
C TYR A 98 36.33 107.67 -91.04
N PRO A 99 37.62 107.49 -91.39
CA PRO A 99 38.51 106.58 -90.67
C PRO A 99 38.37 106.71 -89.15
N MET A 100 38.11 105.58 -88.50
CA MET A 100 37.83 105.48 -87.07
C MET A 100 38.72 104.43 -86.41
N VAL A 101 39.15 104.72 -85.18
CA VAL A 101 39.65 103.70 -84.26
C VAL A 101 38.52 103.41 -83.28
N LEU A 102 38.13 102.13 -83.19
CA LEU A 102 37.15 101.65 -82.23
C LEU A 102 37.89 100.98 -81.06
N THR A 103 37.60 101.43 -79.85
CA THR A 103 38.06 100.77 -78.62
C THR A 103 36.84 100.26 -77.86
N ALA A 104 36.81 98.94 -77.61
CA ALA A 104 35.83 98.29 -76.76
C ALA A 104 36.37 98.12 -75.34
N SER A 105 35.59 98.51 -74.34
CA SER A 105 35.86 98.21 -72.93
C SER A 105 34.69 97.47 -72.29
N ALA A 106 35.01 96.68 -71.25
CA ALA A 106 34.08 95.78 -70.59
C ALA A 106 34.36 95.73 -69.08
N SER A 107 33.30 95.81 -68.29
CA SER A 107 33.32 95.46 -66.87
C SER A 107 33.24 93.94 -66.74
N ALA A 108 34.06 93.34 -65.88
CA ALA A 108 33.99 91.90 -65.64
C ALA A 108 32.71 91.55 -64.86
N HIS A 109 31.97 90.54 -65.34
CA HIS A 109 30.89 89.93 -64.58
C HIS A 109 31.49 89.25 -63.33
N GLN A 110 30.97 89.59 -62.15
CA GLN A 110 31.42 89.02 -60.87
C GLN A 110 30.42 87.97 -60.41
N HIS A 111 30.87 86.73 -60.22
CA HIS A 111 30.02 85.68 -59.70
C HIS A 111 29.80 85.86 -58.19
N ILE A 112 28.52 85.84 -57.80
CA ILE A 112 28.02 85.82 -56.43
C ILE A 112 27.07 84.62 -56.36
N TYR A 113 27.37 83.66 -55.49
CA TYR A 113 26.67 82.37 -55.39
C TYR A 113 25.85 82.33 -54.09
N GLU A 114 24.65 82.93 -54.13
CA GLU A 114 23.77 83.10 -52.95
C GLU A 114 22.34 82.60 -53.21
N GLU A 115 22.02 82.10 -54.42
CA GLU A 115 20.67 81.63 -54.74
C GLU A 115 20.49 80.15 -54.37
N GLU A 116 19.50 79.86 -53.52
CA GLU A 116 19.06 78.50 -53.16
C GLU A 116 18.09 77.96 -54.23
N VAL A 117 18.61 77.28 -55.26
CA VAL A 117 17.79 76.73 -56.35
C VAL A 117 17.79 75.20 -56.32
N VAL A 118 16.66 74.63 -55.91
CA VAL A 118 16.43 73.18 -55.82
C VAL A 118 16.19 72.60 -57.22
N SER A 119 17.24 72.11 -57.88
CA SER A 119 17.15 71.45 -59.19
C SER A 119 18.32 70.51 -59.46
N ASP A 120 18.13 69.55 -60.38
CA ASP A 120 19.18 68.61 -60.79
C ASP A 120 20.45 69.30 -61.36
N ALA A 121 20.32 70.53 -61.87
CA ALA A 121 21.46 71.31 -62.39
C ALA A 121 22.44 71.77 -61.28
N TYR A 122 21.98 71.82 -60.02
CA TYR A 122 22.77 72.23 -58.86
C TYR A 122 22.90 71.12 -57.81
N LYS A 123 22.42 69.92 -58.09
CA LYS A 123 22.43 68.81 -57.12
C LYS A 123 23.85 68.35 -56.82
N ALA A 124 24.24 68.42 -55.55
CA ALA A 124 25.53 67.99 -55.04
C ALA A 124 25.48 66.53 -54.53
N ALA A 125 24.38 66.14 -53.88
CA ALA A 125 24.13 64.77 -53.42
C ALA A 125 22.63 64.46 -53.34
N ASP A 126 22.28 63.19 -53.54
CA ASP A 126 20.95 62.66 -53.20
C ASP A 126 20.73 62.64 -51.68
N ALA A 127 19.47 62.65 -51.25
CA ALA A 127 19.11 62.45 -49.84
C ALA A 127 19.48 61.03 -49.37
N THR A 128 19.95 60.91 -48.13
CA THR A 128 20.24 59.63 -47.47
C THR A 128 19.13 59.30 -46.46
N CYS A 129 19.33 58.30 -45.59
CA CYS A 129 18.42 58.05 -44.47
C CYS A 129 18.52 59.07 -43.32
N ASP A 130 19.62 59.82 -43.19
CA ASP A 130 19.86 60.77 -42.09
C ASP A 130 20.00 62.25 -42.52
N THR A 131 20.24 62.49 -43.81
CA THR A 131 20.50 63.82 -44.37
C THR A 131 19.63 64.05 -45.60
N ALA A 132 19.07 65.26 -45.70
CA ALA A 132 18.30 65.69 -46.88
C ALA A 132 19.21 65.84 -48.11
N ALA A 133 18.63 66.07 -49.29
CA ALA A 133 19.41 66.24 -50.51
C ALA A 133 20.23 67.54 -50.45
N ALA A 134 21.48 67.48 -50.92
CA ALA A 134 22.38 68.63 -50.92
C ALA A 134 22.43 69.28 -52.31
N TYR A 135 22.42 70.61 -52.36
CA TYR A 135 22.48 71.41 -53.59
C TYR A 135 23.53 72.51 -53.44
N TYR A 136 24.26 72.81 -54.50
CA TYR A 136 25.18 73.94 -54.56
C TYR A 136 24.41 75.26 -54.63
N TYR A 137 24.87 76.31 -53.93
CA TYR A 137 24.35 77.66 -54.17
C TYR A 137 24.63 78.09 -55.62
N SER A 138 23.66 78.72 -56.26
CA SER A 138 23.78 79.21 -57.64
C SER A 138 24.01 80.72 -57.73
N CYS A 139 24.57 81.14 -58.85
CA CYS A 139 24.70 82.53 -59.25
C CYS A 139 23.64 82.84 -60.32
N THR A 140 23.12 84.07 -60.34
CA THR A 140 22.10 84.57 -61.29
C THR A 140 22.42 84.34 -62.77
N CYS A 141 23.69 84.13 -63.12
CA CYS A 141 24.14 83.72 -64.47
C CYS A 141 23.93 82.22 -64.79
N GLY A 142 23.33 81.45 -63.89
CA GLY A 142 23.03 80.02 -64.05
C GLY A 142 24.13 79.05 -63.60
N LYS A 143 25.21 79.51 -62.96
CA LYS A 143 26.34 78.65 -62.52
C LYS A 143 26.20 78.16 -61.08
N ALA A 144 26.68 76.94 -60.83
CA ALA A 144 26.91 76.39 -59.49
C ALA A 144 28.17 76.99 -58.82
N GLY A 145 28.10 77.23 -57.52
CA GLY A 145 29.24 77.51 -56.65
C GLY A 145 29.89 76.24 -56.11
N THR A 146 30.59 76.34 -54.97
CA THR A 146 31.23 75.20 -54.28
C THR A 146 30.67 74.92 -52.89
N GLU A 147 29.95 75.87 -52.29
CA GLU A 147 29.24 75.69 -51.02
C GLU A 147 27.85 75.11 -51.29
N THR A 148 27.32 74.35 -50.32
CA THR A 148 26.05 73.63 -50.44
C THR A 148 25.07 74.00 -49.33
N PHE A 149 23.78 73.99 -49.66
CA PHE A 149 22.66 73.96 -48.73
C PHE A 149 21.93 72.60 -48.82
N TYR A 150 21.01 72.35 -47.89
CA TYR A 150 20.19 71.13 -47.86
C TYR A 150 18.71 71.50 -48.01
N ASP A 151 17.98 70.73 -48.82
CA ASP A 151 16.54 70.91 -49.00
C ASP A 151 15.79 69.57 -49.05
N GLY A 152 14.53 69.60 -48.59
CA GLY A 152 13.68 68.43 -48.38
C GLY A 152 13.93 67.71 -47.04
N GLU A 153 13.33 66.54 -46.91
CA GLU A 153 13.49 65.66 -45.74
C GLU A 153 14.45 64.50 -46.06
N PRO A 154 15.17 63.95 -45.07
CA PRO A 154 15.84 62.65 -45.21
C PRO A 154 14.86 61.54 -45.62
N LEU A 155 15.35 60.50 -46.29
CA LEU A 155 14.54 59.35 -46.72
C LEU A 155 13.99 58.50 -45.55
N GLY A 156 14.47 58.76 -44.33
CA GLY A 156 14.19 57.97 -43.14
C GLY A 156 14.88 56.60 -43.15
N HIS A 157 14.82 55.92 -42.02
CA HIS A 157 15.42 54.59 -41.88
C HIS A 157 14.50 53.49 -42.42
N ASP A 158 15.13 52.54 -43.09
CA ASP A 158 14.53 51.27 -43.51
C ASP A 158 15.33 50.17 -42.83
N TRP A 159 15.02 49.91 -41.55
CA TRP A 159 15.78 48.97 -40.74
C TRP A 159 15.55 47.54 -41.22
N GLY A 160 16.64 46.82 -41.50
CA GLY A 160 16.60 45.39 -41.79
C GLY A 160 16.25 44.55 -40.55
N GLU A 161 16.20 43.22 -40.73
CA GLU A 161 15.93 42.30 -39.62
C GLU A 161 16.95 42.48 -38.46
N PRO A 162 16.50 42.48 -37.19
CA PRO A 162 17.37 42.73 -36.04
C PRO A 162 18.34 41.56 -35.83
N ASN A 163 19.65 41.86 -35.89
CA ASN A 163 20.69 40.87 -35.62
C ASN A 163 20.91 40.74 -34.10
N TRP A 164 20.26 39.74 -33.49
CA TRP A 164 20.41 39.41 -32.07
C TRP A 164 21.60 38.48 -31.83
N GLN A 165 22.46 38.86 -30.90
CA GLN A 165 23.62 38.08 -30.45
C GLN A 165 23.50 37.81 -28.95
N TRP A 166 23.42 36.54 -28.56
CA TRP A 166 23.23 36.10 -27.18
C TRP A 166 24.48 35.42 -26.63
N THR A 167 24.72 35.53 -25.31
CA THR A 167 25.67 34.65 -24.62
C THR A 167 25.10 33.24 -24.43
N ASN A 168 25.98 32.24 -24.32
CA ASN A 168 25.59 30.83 -24.15
C ASN A 168 24.76 30.55 -22.89
N ASP A 169 24.89 31.39 -21.86
CA ASP A 169 24.13 31.34 -20.61
C ASP A 169 22.82 32.15 -20.67
N GLY A 170 22.52 32.79 -21.80
CA GLY A 170 21.30 33.58 -22.02
C GLY A 170 21.18 34.86 -21.20
N THR A 171 22.14 35.18 -20.32
CA THR A 171 22.01 36.31 -19.38
C THR A 171 22.21 37.67 -20.06
N THR A 172 22.85 37.71 -21.23
CA THR A 172 23.06 38.94 -21.99
C THR A 172 22.70 38.75 -23.46
N ALA A 173 22.20 39.83 -24.07
CA ALA A 173 22.00 39.93 -25.51
C ALA A 173 22.38 41.33 -25.99
N ALA A 174 22.93 41.40 -27.20
CA ALA A 174 23.07 42.61 -27.98
C ALA A 174 22.19 42.52 -29.24
N VAL A 175 21.76 43.66 -29.75
CA VAL A 175 21.06 43.76 -31.04
C VAL A 175 21.73 44.82 -31.89
N THR A 176 21.85 44.55 -33.18
CA THR A 176 22.26 45.55 -34.17
C THR A 176 21.23 45.61 -35.29
N PHE A 177 20.78 46.82 -35.59
CA PHE A 177 19.94 47.16 -36.72
C PHE A 177 20.82 47.80 -37.78
N THR A 178 20.64 47.42 -39.04
CA THR A 178 21.37 47.98 -40.19
C THR A 178 20.36 48.58 -41.15
N CYS A 179 20.60 49.79 -41.62
CA CYS A 179 19.72 50.43 -42.60
C CYS A 179 19.88 49.72 -43.96
N GLN A 180 18.79 49.34 -44.61
CA GLN A 180 18.81 48.72 -45.94
C GLN A 180 19.22 49.71 -47.05
N ARG A 181 19.09 51.03 -46.79
CA ARG A 181 19.50 52.11 -47.70
C ARG A 181 20.99 52.45 -47.61
N ASP A 182 21.60 52.18 -46.46
CA ASP A 182 23.04 52.36 -46.20
C ASP A 182 23.49 51.28 -45.21
N ASN A 183 24.23 50.29 -45.72
CA ASN A 183 24.70 49.15 -44.92
C ASN A 183 25.81 49.50 -43.92
N THR A 184 26.34 50.73 -43.97
CA THR A 184 27.28 51.26 -42.97
C THR A 184 26.55 51.94 -41.80
N HIS A 185 25.33 52.43 -42.02
CA HIS A 185 24.50 53.01 -40.98
C HIS A 185 23.92 51.89 -40.09
N THR A 186 24.44 51.79 -38.87
CA THR A 186 24.03 50.80 -37.87
C THR A 186 23.63 51.45 -36.56
N GLN A 187 22.63 50.87 -35.88
CA GLN A 187 22.21 51.28 -34.54
C GLN A 187 22.16 50.06 -33.61
N SER A 188 22.64 50.24 -32.38
CA SER A 188 22.62 49.21 -31.33
C SER A 188 22.06 49.82 -30.04
N PRO A 189 20.72 49.93 -29.90
CA PRO A 189 20.07 50.44 -28.70
C PRO A 189 20.32 49.55 -27.48
N SER A 190 20.14 50.10 -26.28
CA SER A 190 20.26 49.34 -25.03
C SER A 190 19.19 48.24 -24.94
N VAL A 191 19.63 47.02 -24.62
CA VAL A 191 18.75 45.86 -24.42
C VAL A 191 18.35 45.72 -22.95
N ASN A 192 17.06 45.53 -22.69
CA ASN A 192 16.54 45.07 -21.40
C ASN A 192 16.29 43.55 -21.45
N ILE A 193 16.75 42.83 -20.42
CA ILE A 193 16.59 41.37 -20.30
C ILE A 193 15.66 41.06 -19.13
N GLU A 194 14.59 40.31 -19.40
CA GLU A 194 13.74 39.69 -18.40
C GLU A 194 13.87 38.17 -18.47
N SER A 195 13.61 37.45 -17.38
CA SER A 195 13.68 35.99 -17.35
C SER A 195 12.57 35.37 -16.52
N THR A 196 12.20 34.15 -16.91
CA THR A 196 11.28 33.28 -16.15
C THR A 196 11.89 31.89 -16.03
N THR A 197 11.85 31.33 -14.82
CA THR A 197 12.46 30.03 -14.52
C THR A 197 11.37 29.01 -14.18
N THR A 198 11.47 27.83 -14.78
CA THR A 198 10.77 26.62 -14.36
C THR A 198 11.81 25.68 -13.75
N ASP A 199 11.69 25.40 -12.45
CA ASP A 199 12.62 24.52 -11.75
C ASP A 199 12.53 23.07 -12.27
N PRO A 200 13.65 22.32 -12.31
CA PRO A 200 13.64 20.89 -12.64
C PRO A 200 12.94 20.07 -11.55
N ASP A 201 12.27 18.98 -11.96
CA ASP A 201 11.82 17.93 -11.05
C ASP A 201 12.73 16.68 -11.15
N CYS A 202 12.35 15.57 -10.51
CA CYS A 202 13.14 14.33 -10.53
C CYS A 202 13.14 13.61 -11.90
N THR A 203 12.21 13.99 -12.79
CA THR A 203 11.88 13.32 -14.06
C THR A 203 11.86 14.26 -15.28
N LYS A 204 11.77 15.58 -15.05
CA LYS A 204 11.70 16.61 -16.09
C LYS A 204 12.79 17.65 -15.90
N ASP A 205 13.45 17.99 -17.01
CA ASP A 205 14.34 19.14 -17.08
C ASP A 205 13.55 20.42 -16.76
N GLY A 206 14.19 21.30 -16.00
CA GLY A 206 13.78 22.69 -15.85
C GLY A 206 14.34 23.54 -16.99
N GLN A 207 13.99 24.82 -17.01
CA GLN A 207 14.53 25.78 -17.98
C GLN A 207 14.38 27.22 -17.49
N THR A 208 15.34 28.06 -17.89
CA THR A 208 15.20 29.51 -17.81
C THR A 208 14.96 30.05 -19.22
N LEU A 209 13.82 30.72 -19.40
CA LEU A 209 13.48 31.46 -20.61
C LEU A 209 13.85 32.93 -20.41
N TYR A 210 14.82 33.40 -21.19
CA TYR A 210 15.23 34.80 -21.26
C TYR A 210 14.50 35.48 -22.41
N THR A 211 13.99 36.68 -22.17
CA THR A 211 13.37 37.56 -23.18
C THR A 211 14.14 38.87 -23.21
N ALA A 212 14.79 39.14 -24.34
CA ALA A 212 15.42 40.42 -24.61
C ALA A 212 14.43 41.35 -25.28
N SER A 213 14.50 42.63 -24.93
CA SER A 213 13.69 43.70 -25.49
C SER A 213 14.56 44.93 -25.79
N ALA A 214 14.36 45.54 -26.94
CA ALA A 214 15.05 46.77 -27.35
C ALA A 214 14.06 47.70 -28.05
N ILE A 215 14.26 49.01 -27.94
CA ILE A 215 13.40 50.02 -28.58
C ILE A 215 14.24 50.80 -29.59
N LEU A 216 13.75 50.87 -30.83
CA LEU A 216 14.29 51.70 -31.90
C LEU A 216 13.13 52.42 -32.59
N ASP A 217 13.23 53.74 -32.73
CA ASP A 217 12.21 54.62 -33.33
C ASP A 217 10.79 54.39 -32.79
N GLY A 218 10.69 54.19 -31.47
CA GLY A 218 9.43 53.92 -30.77
C GLY A 218 8.87 52.50 -30.94
N THR A 219 9.50 51.67 -31.78
CA THR A 219 9.11 50.26 -32.00
C THR A 219 9.87 49.34 -31.05
N THR A 220 9.17 48.44 -30.37
CA THR A 220 9.78 47.42 -29.50
C THR A 220 10.05 46.15 -30.29
N TYR A 221 11.30 45.70 -30.25
CA TYR A 221 11.77 44.43 -30.82
C TYR A 221 12.13 43.47 -29.71
N THR A 222 11.84 42.17 -29.90
CA THR A 222 12.10 41.13 -28.90
C THR A 222 12.79 39.92 -29.49
N SER A 223 13.62 39.26 -28.67
CA SER A 223 14.18 37.93 -28.95
C SER A 223 14.10 37.07 -27.69
N THR A 224 14.12 35.75 -27.84
CA THR A 224 14.14 34.81 -26.71
C THR A 224 15.31 33.84 -26.79
N ASN A 225 15.87 33.45 -25.65
CA ASN A 225 16.84 32.36 -25.52
C ASN A 225 16.41 31.44 -24.35
N THR A 226 16.65 30.13 -24.46
CA THR A 226 16.24 29.15 -23.44
C THR A 226 17.44 28.31 -23.00
N VAL A 227 17.77 28.40 -21.72
CA VAL A 227 18.82 27.60 -21.09
C VAL A 227 18.17 26.46 -20.31
N LYS A 228 18.53 25.22 -20.64
CA LYS A 228 18.01 24.03 -19.95
C LYS A 228 18.70 23.82 -18.60
N ILE A 229 17.92 23.41 -17.61
CA ILE A 229 18.40 22.95 -16.30
C ILE A 229 18.12 21.46 -16.24
N SER A 230 19.16 20.64 -16.13
CA SER A 230 18.98 19.17 -16.11
C SER A 230 18.09 18.73 -14.95
N MET A 231 17.26 17.71 -15.19
CA MET A 231 16.46 17.06 -14.16
C MET A 231 17.33 16.65 -12.97
N LEU A 232 16.76 16.66 -11.77
CA LEU A 232 17.47 16.33 -10.54
C LEU A 232 17.82 14.83 -10.42
N GLY A 233 17.12 13.99 -11.19
CA GLY A 233 17.15 12.55 -11.06
C GLY A 233 16.54 12.06 -9.74
N HIS A 234 16.69 10.76 -9.50
CA HIS A 234 16.22 10.10 -8.28
C HIS A 234 17.39 9.63 -7.43
N THR A 235 17.34 9.96 -6.13
CA THR A 235 18.32 9.57 -5.10
C THR A 235 17.62 8.98 -3.88
N GLY A 236 18.38 8.22 -3.08
CA GLY A 236 17.92 7.60 -1.84
C GLY A 236 17.13 6.30 -2.00
N GLY A 237 16.90 5.60 -0.89
CA GLY A 237 16.12 4.36 -0.83
C GLY A 237 16.87 3.08 -1.22
N THR A 238 16.38 1.97 -0.68
CA THR A 238 16.85 0.60 -0.96
C THR A 238 15.75 -0.15 -1.73
N ALA A 239 16.12 -0.96 -2.73
CA ALA A 239 15.18 -1.85 -3.40
C ALA A 239 15.14 -3.21 -2.68
N THR A 240 13.96 -3.84 -2.68
CA THR A 240 13.76 -5.24 -2.28
C THR A 240 13.40 -6.08 -3.50
N CYS A 241 13.22 -7.38 -3.31
CA CYS A 241 12.75 -8.31 -4.33
C CYS A 241 11.32 -8.02 -4.84
N HIS A 242 10.56 -7.15 -4.16
CA HIS A 242 9.18 -6.80 -4.50
C HIS A 242 8.88 -5.29 -4.54
N SER A 243 9.79 -4.44 -4.04
CA SER A 243 9.65 -2.97 -4.01
C SER A 243 10.85 -2.26 -4.62
N GLN A 244 10.58 -1.26 -5.47
CA GLN A 244 11.60 -0.36 -6.02
C GLN A 244 12.18 0.56 -4.94
N LYS A 245 13.31 1.23 -5.24
CA LYS A 245 13.83 2.30 -4.38
C LYS A 245 12.80 3.42 -4.31
N ILE A 246 12.55 3.97 -3.13
CA ILE A 246 11.72 5.16 -2.96
C ILE A 246 12.61 6.40 -2.96
N CYS A 247 12.35 7.35 -3.86
CA CYS A 247 13.12 8.58 -3.93
C CYS A 247 12.84 9.49 -2.74
N GLU A 248 13.90 9.93 -2.04
CA GLU A 248 13.78 10.74 -0.80
C GLU A 248 13.13 12.13 -1.02
N ARG A 249 13.12 12.63 -2.26
CA ARG A 249 12.59 13.95 -2.63
C ARG A 249 11.12 13.93 -3.04
N CYS A 250 10.72 12.96 -3.88
CA CYS A 250 9.38 12.90 -4.50
C CYS A 250 8.57 11.67 -4.10
N LEU A 251 9.10 10.81 -3.23
CA LEU A 251 8.46 9.60 -2.68
C LEU A 251 7.94 8.60 -3.73
N THR A 252 8.40 8.72 -4.97
CA THR A 252 8.04 7.84 -6.09
C THR A 252 9.03 6.69 -6.20
N GLY A 253 8.54 5.51 -6.58
CA GLY A 253 9.36 4.31 -6.84
C GLY A 253 10.19 4.44 -8.11
N TYR A 254 11.46 4.05 -8.06
CA TYR A 254 12.39 4.14 -9.19
C TYR A 254 13.49 3.06 -9.17
N GLY A 255 14.11 2.84 -10.34
CA GLY A 255 15.13 1.82 -10.53
C GLY A 255 14.59 0.40 -10.63
N GLU A 256 15.47 -0.57 -10.78
CA GLU A 256 15.10 -1.98 -10.80
C GLU A 256 14.87 -2.52 -9.37
N LEU A 257 14.08 -3.59 -9.26
CA LEU A 257 13.98 -4.39 -8.03
C LEU A 257 15.34 -5.02 -7.70
N ASN A 258 15.56 -5.39 -6.44
CA ASN A 258 16.74 -6.15 -6.05
C ASN A 258 16.33 -7.60 -5.71
N PRO A 259 16.52 -8.58 -6.61
CA PRO A 259 16.12 -9.96 -6.36
C PRO A 259 16.81 -10.59 -5.15
N GLU A 260 17.96 -10.09 -4.73
CA GLU A 260 18.76 -10.62 -3.61
C GLU A 260 18.37 -10.01 -2.25
N ASN A 261 17.63 -8.89 -2.23
CA ASN A 261 17.17 -8.28 -0.98
C ASN A 261 15.76 -8.76 -0.61
N HIS A 262 15.72 -9.70 0.33
CA HIS A 262 14.49 -10.27 0.88
C HIS A 262 14.07 -9.63 2.21
N GLU A 263 14.50 -8.41 2.52
CA GLU A 263 13.93 -7.60 3.62
C GLU A 263 12.40 -7.49 3.48
N GLY A 264 11.67 -8.05 4.45
CA GLY A 264 10.21 -8.09 4.43
C GLY A 264 9.65 -9.21 5.30
N GLU A 265 8.37 -9.52 5.12
CA GLU A 265 7.73 -10.65 5.78
C GLU A 265 8.14 -11.99 5.16
N THR A 266 8.22 -13.02 5.99
CA THR A 266 8.63 -14.38 5.61
C THR A 266 7.65 -15.39 6.19
N GLU A 267 7.57 -16.56 5.58
CA GLU A 267 6.78 -17.68 6.09
C GLU A 267 7.55 -19.00 6.04
N ILE A 268 7.12 -19.94 6.87
CA ILE A 268 7.70 -21.29 6.94
C ILE A 268 6.79 -22.26 6.18
N ARG A 269 7.33 -22.89 5.13
CA ARG A 269 6.66 -23.94 4.35
C ARG A 269 7.26 -25.32 4.65
N ASN A 270 6.57 -26.39 4.29
CA ASN A 270 7.05 -27.78 4.40
C ASN A 270 7.37 -28.30 5.82
N ARG A 271 7.02 -27.55 6.90
CA ARG A 271 7.25 -27.99 8.28
C ARG A 271 6.49 -29.28 8.61
N THR A 272 7.19 -30.25 9.19
CA THR A 272 6.63 -31.49 9.73
C THR A 272 7.17 -31.72 11.15
N GLU A 273 6.33 -32.24 12.04
CA GLU A 273 6.75 -32.53 13.41
C GLU A 273 7.39 -33.92 13.49
N ALA A 274 8.45 -34.05 14.29
CA ALA A 274 9.06 -35.35 14.53
C ALA A 274 8.12 -36.23 15.36
N SER A 275 8.12 -37.53 15.07
CA SER A 275 7.42 -38.54 15.87
C SER A 275 8.43 -39.40 16.65
N CYS A 276 7.97 -40.43 17.37
CA CYS A 276 8.87 -41.38 18.03
C CYS A 276 9.79 -42.13 17.05
N THR A 277 9.35 -42.31 15.80
CA THR A 277 9.98 -43.20 14.80
C THR A 277 10.33 -42.51 13.48
N GLU A 278 9.73 -41.36 13.17
CA GLU A 278 9.96 -40.60 11.95
C GLU A 278 10.54 -39.21 12.27
N LYS A 279 11.54 -38.80 11.50
CA LYS A 279 12.16 -37.48 11.65
C LYS A 279 11.20 -36.39 11.21
N GLY A 280 11.28 -35.24 11.87
CA GLY A 280 10.58 -34.03 11.49
C GLY A 280 11.42 -33.12 10.60
N TYR A 281 10.83 -32.01 10.19
CA TYR A 281 11.51 -30.96 9.43
C TYR A 281 11.04 -29.59 9.93
N SER A 282 11.98 -28.72 10.32
CA SER A 282 11.64 -27.40 10.87
C SER A 282 10.94 -26.48 9.86
N GLY A 283 11.08 -26.79 8.57
CA GLY A 283 10.45 -26.09 7.46
C GLY A 283 11.37 -25.07 6.80
N ASP A 284 11.19 -24.91 5.50
CA ASP A 284 11.90 -23.95 4.65
C ASP A 284 11.38 -22.52 4.87
N THR A 285 12.26 -21.52 4.90
CA THR A 285 11.85 -20.11 4.95
C THR A 285 11.69 -19.55 3.54
N TYR A 286 10.51 -19.01 3.24
CA TYR A 286 10.18 -18.34 1.98
C TYR A 286 9.93 -16.85 2.20
N CYS A 287 10.33 -16.02 1.22
CA CYS A 287 10.01 -14.60 1.19
C CYS A 287 8.58 -14.40 0.64
N LEU A 288 7.70 -13.76 1.42
CA LEU A 288 6.31 -13.51 1.01
C LEU A 288 6.20 -12.50 -0.16
N GLY A 289 7.23 -11.68 -0.39
CA GLY A 289 7.23 -10.69 -1.46
C GLY A 289 7.53 -11.26 -2.86
N CYS A 290 8.21 -12.39 -2.96
CA CYS A 290 8.69 -12.95 -4.24
C CYS A 290 8.62 -14.47 -4.36
N ASP A 291 7.95 -15.15 -3.42
CA ASP A 291 7.76 -16.61 -3.37
C ASP A 291 9.04 -17.48 -3.42
N THR A 292 10.21 -16.84 -3.29
CA THR A 292 11.52 -17.51 -3.39
C THR A 292 11.90 -18.09 -2.03
N LYS A 293 12.48 -19.30 -2.03
CA LYS A 293 13.08 -19.90 -0.84
C LYS A 293 14.38 -19.17 -0.49
N ILE A 294 14.47 -18.64 0.72
CA ILE A 294 15.61 -17.83 1.17
C ILE A 294 16.49 -18.54 2.22
N ALA A 295 15.98 -19.58 2.87
CA ALA A 295 16.76 -20.49 3.70
C ALA A 295 16.13 -21.89 3.73
N ASP A 296 16.97 -22.92 3.69
CA ASP A 296 16.56 -24.30 3.94
C ASP A 296 16.21 -24.50 5.42
N GLY A 297 15.18 -25.31 5.67
CA GLY A 297 14.90 -25.86 6.99
C GLY A 297 15.93 -26.93 7.39
N THR A 298 15.90 -27.30 8.67
CA THR A 298 16.73 -28.37 9.25
C THR A 298 15.91 -29.62 9.55
N GLU A 299 16.52 -30.78 9.34
CA GLU A 299 15.99 -32.06 9.82
C GLU A 299 15.93 -32.06 11.36
N ILE A 300 14.84 -32.57 11.92
CA ILE A 300 14.63 -32.75 13.36
C ILE A 300 14.68 -34.24 13.63
N ASP A 301 15.64 -34.70 14.44
CA ASP A 301 15.73 -36.12 14.80
C ASP A 301 14.46 -36.62 15.50
N VAL A 302 14.27 -37.94 15.45
CA VAL A 302 13.14 -38.62 16.11
C VAL A 302 13.08 -38.27 17.59
N LEU A 303 11.86 -38.15 18.15
CA LEU A 303 11.66 -37.92 19.58
C LEU A 303 12.11 -39.12 20.44
N GLY A 304 12.22 -40.31 19.82
CA GLY A 304 12.40 -41.57 20.51
C GLY A 304 11.17 -41.99 21.32
N HIS A 305 11.30 -43.08 22.07
CA HIS A 305 10.24 -43.61 22.91
C HIS A 305 10.46 -43.23 24.38
N ASP A 306 9.61 -42.36 24.92
CA ASP A 306 9.46 -42.19 26.37
C ASP A 306 8.62 -43.35 26.92
N SER A 307 9.30 -44.41 27.37
CA SER A 307 8.68 -45.68 27.76
C SER A 307 8.74 -45.95 29.26
N GLU A 308 7.62 -46.36 29.85
CA GLU A 308 7.58 -46.98 31.17
C GLU A 308 7.54 -48.51 31.08
N THR A 309 8.14 -49.19 32.06
CA THR A 309 8.08 -50.64 32.16
C THR A 309 6.89 -51.08 33.00
N VAL A 310 6.14 -52.06 32.51
CA VAL A 310 5.07 -52.75 33.24
C VAL A 310 5.57 -54.15 33.56
N ALA A 311 5.64 -54.46 34.85
CA ALA A 311 6.09 -55.76 35.34
C ALA A 311 5.05 -56.86 35.05
N ALA A 312 5.54 -58.09 34.81
CA ALA A 312 4.67 -59.25 34.61
C ALA A 312 3.78 -59.52 35.83
N LYS A 313 2.48 -59.72 35.60
CA LYS A 313 1.51 -60.20 36.60
C LYS A 313 1.07 -61.60 36.21
N ALA A 314 1.18 -62.57 37.12
CA ALA A 314 0.68 -63.92 36.88
C ALA A 314 -0.86 -63.92 36.72
N ALA A 315 -1.36 -64.68 35.74
CA ALA A 315 -2.79 -64.92 35.59
C ALA A 315 -3.33 -65.79 36.74
N THR A 316 -4.58 -65.56 37.13
CA THR A 316 -5.29 -66.35 38.14
C THR A 316 -6.47 -67.08 37.51
N CYS A 317 -7.25 -67.83 38.30
CA CYS A 317 -8.44 -68.51 37.79
C CYS A 317 -9.49 -67.54 37.20
N ARG A 318 -9.47 -66.27 37.62
CA ARG A 318 -10.48 -65.24 37.28
C ARG A 318 -9.89 -64.05 36.53
N GLU A 319 -8.75 -63.54 36.99
CA GLU A 319 -8.09 -62.39 36.38
C GLU A 319 -7.05 -62.84 35.35
N ALA A 320 -7.08 -62.20 34.19
CA ALA A 320 -5.95 -62.23 33.26
C ALA A 320 -4.69 -61.65 33.93
N GLY A 321 -3.55 -62.22 33.54
CA GLY A 321 -2.23 -61.68 33.84
C GLY A 321 -1.68 -60.88 32.66
N ASN A 322 -0.41 -60.53 32.75
CA ASN A 322 0.34 -59.91 31.66
C ASN A 322 1.81 -60.35 31.68
N ILE A 323 2.45 -60.35 30.51
CA ILE A 323 3.92 -60.46 30.41
C ILE A 323 4.59 -59.15 30.89
N SER A 324 5.92 -59.14 31.01
CA SER A 324 6.64 -57.88 31.20
C SER A 324 6.70 -57.15 29.86
N TYR A 325 6.37 -55.86 29.82
CA TYR A 325 6.41 -55.06 28.60
C TYR A 325 6.81 -53.60 28.88
N TRP A 326 7.02 -52.84 27.82
CA TRP A 326 7.26 -51.39 27.85
C TRP A 326 6.14 -50.67 27.12
N HIS A 327 5.66 -49.55 27.66
CA HIS A 327 4.59 -48.74 27.09
C HIS A 327 5.09 -47.32 26.86
N CYS A 328 5.05 -46.84 25.61
CA CYS A 328 5.48 -45.51 25.26
C CYS A 328 4.36 -44.48 25.41
N LYS A 329 4.50 -43.56 26.36
CA LYS A 329 3.51 -42.51 26.65
C LYS A 329 3.26 -41.54 25.49
N THR A 330 4.24 -41.39 24.61
CA THR A 330 4.21 -40.41 23.51
C THR A 330 3.41 -40.91 22.31
N CYS A 331 3.42 -42.22 22.03
CA CYS A 331 2.75 -42.81 20.86
C CYS A 331 1.74 -43.92 21.20
N ASP A 332 1.53 -44.21 22.49
CA ASP A 332 0.60 -45.23 23.01
C ASP A 332 0.85 -46.67 22.50
N LYS A 333 2.11 -46.95 22.13
CA LYS A 333 2.57 -48.25 21.64
C LYS A 333 3.19 -49.11 22.74
N TYR A 334 3.13 -50.44 22.54
CA TYR A 334 3.68 -51.44 23.47
C TYR A 334 4.89 -52.14 22.83
N PHE A 335 5.86 -52.53 23.65
CA PHE A 335 7.10 -53.16 23.20
C PHE A 335 7.49 -54.33 24.10
N SER A 336 8.03 -55.39 23.50
CA SER A 336 8.58 -56.57 24.21
C SER A 336 9.94 -56.29 24.86
N ASN A 337 10.62 -55.21 24.45
CA ASN A 337 11.98 -54.89 24.86
C ASN A 337 12.15 -53.41 25.28
N LYS A 338 13.16 -53.17 26.13
CA LYS A 338 13.45 -51.84 26.69
C LYS A 338 13.83 -50.80 25.64
N GLU A 339 14.54 -51.22 24.60
CA GLU A 339 15.02 -50.34 23.53
C GLU A 339 13.88 -49.91 22.58
N CYS A 340 12.65 -50.40 22.79
CA CYS A 340 11.45 -50.09 22.01
C CYS A 340 11.62 -50.34 20.50
N THR A 341 12.28 -51.44 20.14
CA THR A 341 12.53 -51.84 18.74
C THR A 341 11.64 -52.99 18.27
N GLU A 342 10.99 -53.69 19.20
CA GLU A 342 10.06 -54.79 18.93
C GLU A 342 8.65 -54.38 19.39
N GLU A 343 7.88 -53.77 18.49
CA GLU A 343 6.49 -53.36 18.74
C GLU A 343 5.57 -54.59 18.84
N ILE A 344 4.69 -54.59 19.84
CA ILE A 344 3.67 -55.61 20.10
C ILE A 344 2.31 -54.94 20.28
N THR A 345 1.22 -55.69 20.12
CA THR A 345 -0.13 -55.18 20.40
C THR A 345 -0.42 -55.21 21.90
N GLN A 346 -1.47 -54.48 22.33
CA GLN A 346 -1.96 -54.61 23.70
C GLN A 346 -2.43 -56.04 24.03
N GLU A 347 -2.99 -56.76 23.05
CA GLU A 347 -3.47 -58.13 23.23
C GLU A 347 -2.31 -59.11 23.48
N ASP A 348 -1.17 -58.93 22.81
CA ASP A 348 0.06 -59.70 23.04
C ASP A 348 0.63 -59.52 24.46
N THR A 349 0.29 -58.43 25.15
CA THR A 349 0.70 -58.24 26.55
C THR A 349 -0.07 -59.14 27.51
N LEU A 350 -1.26 -59.62 27.14
CA LEU A 350 -2.20 -60.28 28.04
C LEU A 350 -1.93 -61.79 28.15
N ILE A 351 -1.96 -62.30 29.37
CA ILE A 351 -1.99 -63.74 29.65
C ILE A 351 -3.43 -64.07 30.06
N PRO A 352 -4.20 -64.85 29.25
CA PRO A 352 -5.57 -65.20 29.60
C PRO A 352 -5.69 -65.83 31.00
N ALA A 353 -6.81 -65.57 31.68
CA ALA A 353 -7.10 -66.19 32.98
C ALA A 353 -6.93 -67.71 32.88
N THR A 354 -6.32 -68.32 33.90
CA THR A 354 -6.04 -69.76 33.87
C THR A 354 -7.33 -70.58 33.84
N GLY A 355 -8.43 -70.05 34.36
CA GLY A 355 -9.72 -70.72 34.48
C GLY A 355 -9.73 -71.81 35.55
N HIS A 356 -10.93 -72.31 35.84
CA HIS A 356 -11.13 -73.31 36.89
C HIS A 356 -10.82 -74.73 36.37
N ARG A 357 -9.53 -75.13 36.41
CA ARG A 357 -9.05 -76.42 35.86
C ARG A 357 -9.04 -77.57 36.85
N GLU A 358 -8.73 -77.32 38.12
CA GLU A 358 -8.70 -78.34 39.17
C GLU A 358 -10.04 -78.36 39.91
N ILE A 359 -11.02 -79.01 39.28
CA ILE A 359 -12.39 -79.12 39.79
C ILE A 359 -12.63 -80.48 40.44
N GLU A 360 -13.13 -80.46 41.67
CA GLU A 360 -13.77 -81.61 42.31
C GLU A 360 -15.29 -81.53 42.10
N ALA A 361 -15.91 -82.62 41.67
CA ALA A 361 -17.36 -82.72 41.49
C ALA A 361 -17.97 -83.49 42.67
N ILE A 362 -18.77 -82.82 43.49
CA ILE A 362 -19.42 -83.40 44.67
C ILE A 362 -20.84 -83.79 44.27
N SER A 363 -21.17 -85.08 44.44
CA SER A 363 -22.50 -85.60 44.15
C SER A 363 -23.52 -85.20 45.23
N ALA A 364 -24.78 -85.05 44.82
CA ALA A 364 -25.88 -84.75 45.72
C ALA A 364 -26.02 -85.78 46.85
N LYS A 365 -26.41 -85.30 48.04
CA LYS A 365 -26.70 -86.13 49.20
C LYS A 365 -27.98 -85.64 49.85
N GLU A 366 -28.96 -86.53 49.97
CA GLU A 366 -30.24 -86.19 50.61
C GLU A 366 -30.06 -85.81 52.08
N ALA A 367 -30.81 -84.79 52.52
CA ALA A 367 -30.90 -84.42 53.91
C ALA A 367 -31.76 -85.44 54.69
N THR A 368 -31.45 -85.63 55.97
CA THR A 368 -32.18 -86.55 56.85
C THR A 368 -32.88 -85.75 57.97
N CYS A 369 -33.52 -86.40 58.94
CA CYS A 369 -34.14 -85.69 60.07
C CYS A 369 -33.11 -84.95 60.94
N THR A 370 -31.87 -85.44 61.03
CA THR A 370 -30.84 -84.94 61.95
C THR A 370 -29.53 -84.52 61.27
N GLY A 371 -29.20 -85.09 60.10
CA GLY A 371 -28.02 -84.74 59.31
C GLY A 371 -28.35 -83.92 58.06
N THR A 372 -27.50 -82.93 57.76
CA THR A 372 -27.57 -82.11 56.54
C THR A 372 -27.26 -82.91 55.27
N GLY A 373 -27.87 -82.48 54.17
CA GLY A 373 -27.59 -82.90 52.82
C GLY A 373 -26.77 -81.85 52.05
N ASN A 374 -26.59 -82.07 50.75
CA ASN A 374 -26.01 -81.12 49.80
C ASN A 374 -26.63 -81.30 48.40
N PRO A 375 -26.82 -80.23 47.61
CA PRO A 375 -27.06 -80.36 46.17
C PRO A 375 -25.81 -80.92 45.47
N PRO A 376 -25.85 -81.28 44.17
CA PRO A 376 -24.62 -81.50 43.42
C PRO A 376 -23.91 -80.15 43.22
N TYR A 377 -22.59 -80.10 43.43
CA TYR A 377 -21.80 -78.87 43.24
C TYR A 377 -20.37 -79.19 42.79
N TRP A 378 -19.69 -78.17 42.26
CA TRP A 378 -18.32 -78.25 41.79
C TRP A 378 -17.43 -77.30 42.60
N HIS A 379 -16.26 -77.75 43.05
CA HIS A 379 -15.34 -76.96 43.88
C HIS A 379 -13.98 -76.82 43.17
N CYS A 380 -13.54 -75.59 42.97
CA CYS A 380 -12.24 -75.30 42.36
C CYS A 380 -11.16 -75.23 43.44
N LYS A 381 -10.28 -76.24 43.49
CA LYS A 381 -9.22 -76.34 44.52
C LYS A 381 -8.19 -75.21 44.46
N THR A 382 -7.97 -74.66 43.28
CA THR A 382 -6.98 -73.61 43.03
C THR A 382 -7.38 -72.22 43.57
N CYS A 383 -8.68 -71.94 43.70
CA CYS A 383 -9.20 -70.63 44.12
C CYS A 383 -10.38 -70.72 45.11
N ASP A 384 -10.50 -71.87 45.79
CA ASP A 384 -11.44 -72.20 46.86
C ASP A 384 -12.87 -71.66 46.69
N THR A 385 -13.43 -71.84 45.49
CA THR A 385 -14.77 -71.34 45.14
C THR A 385 -15.64 -72.42 44.52
N TYR A 386 -16.95 -72.27 44.74
CA TYR A 386 -17.97 -73.30 44.54
C TYR A 386 -18.90 -72.90 43.40
N PHE A 387 -19.40 -73.88 42.65
CA PHE A 387 -20.24 -73.66 41.48
C PHE A 387 -21.43 -74.63 41.45
N SER A 388 -22.60 -74.15 41.01
CA SER A 388 -23.79 -74.99 40.76
C SER A 388 -23.73 -75.75 39.44
N ASN A 389 -22.72 -75.49 38.60
CA ASN A 389 -22.58 -76.11 37.28
C ASN A 389 -21.14 -76.54 36.94
N LYS A 390 -21.02 -77.54 36.06
CA LYS A 390 -19.74 -78.12 35.64
C LYS A 390 -18.85 -77.21 34.79
N GLU A 391 -19.44 -76.18 34.18
CA GLU A 391 -18.71 -75.19 33.38
C GLU A 391 -18.08 -74.08 34.25
N CYS A 392 -18.37 -74.08 35.56
CA CYS A 392 -17.89 -73.12 36.54
C CYS A 392 -18.23 -71.65 36.17
N THR A 393 -19.45 -71.44 35.67
CA THR A 393 -19.96 -70.10 35.31
C THR A 393 -21.00 -69.57 36.29
N GLU A 394 -21.58 -70.45 37.11
CA GLU A 394 -22.56 -70.10 38.14
C GLU A 394 -21.91 -70.32 39.51
N GLU A 395 -21.30 -69.27 40.05
CA GLU A 395 -20.68 -69.30 41.37
C GLU A 395 -21.76 -69.29 42.47
N ILE A 396 -21.53 -70.11 43.50
CA ILE A 396 -22.37 -70.23 44.69
C ILE A 396 -21.50 -70.08 45.96
N THR A 397 -22.12 -69.75 47.09
CA THR A 397 -21.43 -69.70 48.37
C THR A 397 -21.23 -71.11 48.95
N GLN A 398 -20.37 -71.23 49.97
CA GLN A 398 -20.26 -72.47 50.73
C GLN A 398 -21.58 -72.82 51.46
N GLU A 399 -22.40 -71.84 51.83
CA GLU A 399 -23.70 -72.07 52.48
C GLU A 399 -24.71 -72.70 51.52
N ASP A 400 -24.70 -72.30 50.24
CA ASP A 400 -25.54 -72.90 49.19
C ASP A 400 -25.19 -74.38 48.90
N THR A 401 -24.01 -74.85 49.32
CA THR A 401 -23.64 -76.28 49.25
C THR A 401 -24.34 -77.12 50.32
N LEU A 402 -25.14 -76.54 51.21
CA LEU A 402 -25.78 -77.23 52.33
C LEU A 402 -27.31 -77.26 52.18
N ILE A 403 -27.89 -78.45 52.35
CA ILE A 403 -29.33 -78.61 52.56
C ILE A 403 -29.55 -78.86 54.05
N SER A 404 -30.29 -77.97 54.70
CA SER A 404 -30.65 -78.11 56.12
C SER A 404 -31.34 -79.46 56.40
N ALA A 405 -31.14 -79.99 57.61
CA ALA A 405 -31.83 -81.22 58.02
C ALA A 405 -33.36 -81.00 57.96
N THR A 406 -34.09 -82.01 57.48
CA THR A 406 -35.57 -81.98 57.31
C THR A 406 -36.35 -81.90 58.63
N GLY A 407 -35.66 -82.05 59.77
CA GLY A 407 -36.24 -82.00 61.10
C GLY A 407 -37.29 -83.09 61.34
N HIS A 408 -38.22 -82.80 62.24
CA HIS A 408 -39.27 -83.73 62.68
C HIS A 408 -40.69 -83.16 62.49
N GLU A 409 -40.90 -82.35 61.44
CA GLU A 409 -42.20 -81.69 61.19
C GLU A 409 -43.35 -82.68 61.01
N LYS A 410 -43.09 -83.83 60.35
CA LYS A 410 -44.08 -84.88 60.11
C LYS A 410 -44.14 -85.84 61.30
N ALA A 411 -44.95 -85.50 62.30
CA ALA A 411 -45.11 -86.25 63.53
C ALA A 411 -46.54 -86.75 63.76
N GLU A 412 -46.69 -87.88 64.46
CA GLU A 412 -47.97 -88.45 64.88
C GLU A 412 -47.99 -88.75 66.39
N ILE A 413 -49.17 -88.72 67.02
CA ILE A 413 -49.33 -89.06 68.44
C ILE A 413 -49.63 -90.55 68.57
N THR A 414 -48.75 -91.29 69.25
CA THR A 414 -48.87 -92.75 69.43
C THR A 414 -49.09 -93.11 70.90
N GLY A 415 -49.94 -94.11 71.16
CA GLY A 415 -50.18 -94.63 72.51
C GLY A 415 -51.08 -93.78 73.40
N ALA A 416 -51.76 -92.76 72.84
CA ALA A 416 -52.76 -91.98 73.57
C ALA A 416 -53.89 -92.86 74.10
N LYS A 417 -54.32 -92.62 75.33
CA LYS A 417 -55.38 -93.38 76.02
C LYS A 417 -56.16 -92.47 76.95
N GLU A 418 -57.48 -92.42 76.78
CA GLU A 418 -58.34 -91.60 77.63
C GLU A 418 -58.34 -92.04 79.09
N ALA A 419 -58.33 -91.06 80.00
CA ALA A 419 -58.52 -91.31 81.43
C ALA A 419 -59.94 -91.78 81.73
N SER A 420 -60.08 -92.66 82.72
CA SER A 420 -61.35 -93.23 83.20
C SER A 420 -61.49 -93.02 84.71
N CYS A 421 -62.62 -93.43 85.30
CA CYS A 421 -62.77 -93.36 86.76
C CYS A 421 -62.00 -94.43 87.55
N THR A 422 -61.40 -95.42 86.88
CA THR A 422 -60.61 -96.48 87.53
C THR A 422 -59.14 -96.49 87.13
N ALA A 423 -58.79 -96.02 85.93
CA ALA A 423 -57.44 -95.94 85.40
C ALA A 423 -57.10 -94.54 84.87
N GLU A 424 -55.86 -94.11 85.05
CA GLU A 424 -55.31 -92.89 84.46
C GLU A 424 -55.19 -93.03 82.94
N GLY A 425 -55.19 -91.89 82.26
CA GLY A 425 -54.95 -91.80 80.83
C GLY A 425 -53.52 -91.36 80.51
N TYR A 426 -53.23 -91.28 79.22
CA TYR A 426 -51.96 -90.85 78.67
C TYR A 426 -52.20 -90.03 77.40
N THR A 427 -51.55 -88.88 77.24
CA THR A 427 -51.74 -88.04 76.05
C THR A 427 -51.10 -88.63 74.78
N GLY A 428 -50.24 -89.64 74.92
CA GLY A 428 -49.48 -90.25 73.82
C GLY A 428 -48.15 -89.54 73.54
N ASP A 429 -47.16 -90.31 73.08
CA ASP A 429 -45.86 -89.82 72.64
C ASP A 429 -45.99 -89.21 71.22
N LYS A 430 -45.38 -88.05 70.98
CA LYS A 430 -45.25 -87.45 69.65
C LYS A 430 -44.04 -88.04 68.96
N ILE A 431 -44.25 -88.86 67.95
CA ILE A 431 -43.20 -89.63 67.27
C ILE A 431 -43.04 -89.13 65.84
N CYS A 432 -41.80 -88.95 65.38
CA CYS A 432 -41.53 -88.59 63.99
C CYS A 432 -41.94 -89.75 63.07
N THR A 433 -42.82 -89.48 62.11
CA THR A 433 -43.31 -90.51 61.18
C THR A 433 -42.20 -91.02 60.25
N ILE A 434 -41.17 -90.20 60.00
CA ILE A 434 -40.03 -90.48 59.11
C ILE A 434 -38.96 -91.32 59.82
N CYS A 435 -38.31 -90.79 60.87
CA CYS A 435 -37.21 -91.47 61.57
C CYS A 435 -37.64 -92.35 62.75
N LYS A 436 -38.93 -92.36 63.12
CA LYS A 436 -39.50 -93.09 64.27
C LYS A 436 -38.95 -92.71 65.65
N GLU A 437 -38.23 -91.61 65.75
CA GLU A 437 -37.75 -91.04 67.01
C GLU A 437 -38.88 -90.35 67.79
N VAL A 438 -38.85 -90.44 69.13
CA VAL A 438 -39.82 -89.77 70.02
C VAL A 438 -39.39 -88.31 70.18
N ILE A 439 -40.13 -87.39 69.55
CA ILE A 439 -39.86 -85.95 69.55
C ILE A 439 -40.25 -85.34 70.91
N GLU A 440 -41.40 -85.76 71.45
CA GLU A 440 -41.95 -85.23 72.70
C GLU A 440 -42.68 -86.35 73.44
N LYS A 441 -42.40 -86.48 74.74
CA LYS A 441 -43.00 -87.51 75.60
C LYS A 441 -44.40 -87.08 76.05
N GLY A 442 -45.37 -87.99 75.94
CA GLY A 442 -46.72 -87.80 76.45
C GLY A 442 -46.75 -87.68 77.97
N THR A 443 -47.82 -87.08 78.50
CA THR A 443 -48.05 -86.90 79.94
C THR A 443 -49.22 -87.75 80.44
N ILE A 444 -49.20 -88.09 81.74
CA ILE A 444 -50.24 -88.88 82.39
C ILE A 444 -51.42 -87.97 82.77
N THR A 445 -52.63 -88.34 82.34
CA THR A 445 -53.87 -87.63 82.70
C THR A 445 -54.56 -88.33 83.88
N LYS A 446 -54.85 -87.57 84.94
CA LYS A 446 -55.45 -88.08 86.18
C LYS A 446 -56.82 -88.72 85.93
N LYS A 447 -57.17 -89.70 86.77
CA LYS A 447 -58.47 -90.41 86.75
C LYS A 447 -59.65 -89.42 86.79
N LYS A 448 -60.70 -89.71 86.02
CA LYS A 448 -61.95 -88.94 86.05
C LYS A 448 -62.70 -89.21 87.36
N ALA A 449 -63.35 -88.20 87.94
CA ALA A 449 -64.03 -88.35 89.22
C ALA A 449 -65.24 -89.32 89.14
N HIS A 450 -65.54 -90.01 90.24
CA HIS A 450 -66.73 -90.86 90.34
C HIS A 450 -68.00 -90.03 90.54
N THR A 451 -69.09 -90.42 89.87
CA THR A 451 -70.43 -89.83 90.06
C THR A 451 -71.37 -90.88 90.63
N TYR A 452 -71.96 -90.64 91.80
CA TYR A 452 -72.75 -91.62 92.56
C TYR A 452 -74.26 -91.33 92.54
N LYS A 453 -75.08 -92.38 92.57
CA LYS A 453 -76.55 -92.31 92.76
C LYS A 453 -77.00 -93.55 93.56
N GLU A 454 -77.93 -93.37 94.50
CA GLU A 454 -78.45 -94.45 95.37
C GLU A 454 -77.33 -95.28 96.05
N GLY A 455 -76.26 -94.61 96.46
CA GLY A 455 -75.15 -95.24 97.14
C GLY A 455 -74.21 -96.07 96.25
N LYS A 456 -74.24 -95.94 94.91
CA LYS A 456 -73.27 -96.59 93.99
C LYS A 456 -72.85 -95.69 92.82
N CYS A 457 -71.63 -95.89 92.32
CA CYS A 457 -71.09 -95.13 91.20
C CYS A 457 -71.79 -95.52 89.89
N THR A 458 -72.32 -94.54 89.18
CA THR A 458 -73.06 -94.70 87.92
C THR A 458 -72.26 -95.30 86.77
N VAL A 459 -70.91 -95.25 86.83
CA VAL A 459 -70.03 -95.76 85.76
C VAL A 459 -69.35 -97.10 86.14
N CYS A 460 -68.93 -97.28 87.40
CA CYS A 460 -68.17 -98.47 87.82
C CYS A 460 -68.81 -99.28 88.97
N GLY A 461 -70.00 -98.92 89.44
CA GLY A 461 -70.78 -99.69 90.42
C GLY A 461 -70.27 -99.68 91.87
N THR A 462 -69.07 -99.14 92.14
CA THR A 462 -68.49 -99.05 93.49
C THR A 462 -69.43 -98.28 94.43
N ALA A 463 -69.61 -98.76 95.66
CA ALA A 463 -70.48 -98.09 96.63
C ALA A 463 -69.96 -96.69 97.01
N ASP A 464 -70.87 -95.73 97.17
CA ASP A 464 -70.58 -94.42 97.76
C ASP A 464 -70.23 -94.61 99.25
N PRO A 465 -69.02 -94.24 99.71
CA PRO A 465 -68.61 -94.44 101.09
C PRO A 465 -69.50 -93.73 102.13
N ASN A 466 -70.32 -92.74 101.72
CA ASN A 466 -70.97 -91.78 102.62
C ASN A 466 -72.51 -91.92 102.74
N TYR A 467 -73.14 -92.97 102.22
CA TYR A 467 -74.61 -93.12 102.14
C TYR A 467 -75.25 -93.83 103.36
N LYS A 468 -76.21 -93.20 104.08
CA LYS A 468 -77.00 -93.78 105.21
C LYS A 468 -78.42 -93.17 105.36
N ALA A 469 -79.34 -93.88 106.05
CA ALA A 469 -80.75 -93.50 106.31
C ALA A 469 -81.06 -93.19 107.80
N SER A 470 -82.12 -92.44 108.09
CA SER A 470 -82.46 -91.86 109.42
C SER A 470 -83.58 -92.64 110.18
N ASP A 471 -83.81 -92.49 111.49
CA ASP A 471 -83.76 -91.33 112.42
C ASP A 471 -83.41 -91.84 113.88
N SER A 472 -83.29 -91.09 115.00
CA SER A 472 -83.67 -89.71 115.36
C SER A 472 -82.93 -89.13 116.61
N LYS A 473 -83.21 -87.85 116.90
CA LYS A 473 -83.16 -87.07 118.18
C LYS A 473 -81.93 -87.06 119.14
N LYS A 474 -81.20 -85.95 119.03
CA LYS A 474 -81.04 -84.85 120.04
C LYS A 474 -80.06 -84.99 121.24
N GLN A 475 -79.05 -84.10 121.28
CA GLN A 475 -78.79 -83.05 122.31
C GLN A 475 -77.29 -82.80 122.62
N SER A 476 -76.93 -81.52 122.69
CA SER A 476 -75.60 -80.91 122.85
C SER A 476 -74.89 -81.14 124.20
N ALA A 477 -73.56 -81.34 124.21
CA ALA A 477 -72.59 -80.61 125.07
C ALA A 477 -71.09 -80.97 124.82
N THR A 478 -70.24 -80.01 125.19
CA THR A 478 -68.78 -79.78 125.04
C THR A 478 -67.80 -80.74 125.76
N THR A 479 -66.50 -80.72 125.36
CA THR A 479 -65.27 -80.68 126.22
C THR A 479 -64.22 -81.84 126.16
N VAL A 480 -63.05 -81.58 125.52
CA VAL A 480 -61.61 -81.77 125.96
C VAL A 480 -61.14 -83.21 126.37
N THR A 481 -59.93 -83.78 126.12
CA THR A 481 -58.51 -83.30 126.17
C THR A 481 -57.48 -84.28 125.55
N GLY A 482 -56.25 -83.80 125.27
CA GLY A 482 -54.96 -84.51 125.52
C GLY A 482 -54.30 -85.22 124.32
N SER A 483 -53.24 -84.73 123.65
CA SER A 483 -51.84 -84.41 124.07
C SER A 483 -50.91 -85.64 124.14
N SER A 484 -49.61 -85.62 123.78
CA SER A 484 -48.60 -84.54 123.85
C SER A 484 -47.45 -84.70 122.78
N VAL A 485 -46.85 -83.65 122.16
CA VAL A 485 -45.62 -82.86 122.56
C VAL A 485 -44.29 -83.64 122.29
N ASP A 486 -43.16 -83.11 121.76
CA ASP A 486 -42.60 -81.74 121.67
C ASP A 486 -41.65 -81.45 120.47
N SER A 487 -41.50 -80.14 120.14
CA SER A 487 -40.37 -79.27 119.68
C SER A 487 -38.99 -79.84 119.20
N ASN A 488 -38.09 -79.11 118.50
CA ASN A 488 -37.75 -77.66 118.53
C ASN A 488 -36.79 -77.17 117.39
N LYS A 489 -36.93 -75.91 116.90
CA LYS A 489 -35.91 -74.91 116.37
C LYS A 489 -34.84 -75.29 115.29
N THR A 490 -34.22 -74.40 114.46
CA THR A 490 -34.22 -72.92 114.24
C THR A 490 -33.61 -72.52 112.86
N ASN A 491 -34.05 -71.38 112.29
CA ASN A 491 -33.32 -70.34 111.48
C ASN A 491 -32.59 -70.75 110.16
N ASN A 492 -32.42 -69.91 109.12
CA ASN A 492 -32.30 -68.42 109.02
C ASN A 492 -32.83 -67.82 107.68
N SER A 493 -33.01 -66.49 107.61
CA SER A 493 -33.62 -65.66 106.53
C SER A 493 -32.63 -65.25 105.39
N ASN A 494 -32.86 -64.38 104.38
CA ASN A 494 -33.84 -63.30 104.01
C ASN A 494 -33.73 -63.03 102.46
N THR A 495 -34.78 -62.81 101.61
CA THR A 495 -35.47 -61.54 101.17
C THR A 495 -34.59 -60.45 100.47
N ASN A 496 -34.96 -59.62 99.46
CA ASN A 496 -36.23 -59.00 98.97
C ASN A 496 -36.16 -58.38 97.52
N SER A 497 -37.23 -58.54 96.70
CA SER A 497 -38.18 -57.52 96.11
C SER A 497 -37.73 -56.19 95.34
N PRO A 498 -38.61 -55.34 94.73
CA PRO A 498 -38.87 -55.29 93.26
C PRO A 498 -39.06 -53.87 92.59
N GLN A 499 -39.75 -53.81 91.42
CA GLN A 499 -40.64 -52.75 90.83
C GLN A 499 -40.31 -52.06 89.46
N THR A 500 -41.19 -51.15 88.97
CA THR A 500 -41.69 -51.04 87.56
C THR A 500 -41.72 -49.63 86.89
N GLY A 501 -41.87 -49.57 85.55
CA GLY A 501 -42.25 -48.39 84.73
C GLY A 501 -41.08 -47.74 83.97
N ASP A 502 -41.22 -46.98 82.86
CA ASP A 502 -42.37 -46.61 82.02
C ASP A 502 -41.84 -46.02 80.67
N ASN A 503 -42.59 -46.12 79.56
CA ASN A 503 -42.58 -45.28 78.32
C ASN A 503 -41.26 -44.89 77.58
N THR A 504 -41.23 -45.04 76.24
CA THR A 504 -41.06 -43.94 75.23
C THR A 504 -41.12 -44.51 73.79
N GLN A 505 -41.84 -43.81 72.90
CA GLN A 505 -41.98 -44.14 71.48
C GLN A 505 -41.25 -43.06 70.64
N ALA A 506 -40.25 -43.44 69.85
CA ALA A 506 -39.49 -42.51 69.00
C ALA A 506 -38.92 -43.20 67.74
N VAL A 507 -39.81 -43.53 66.79
CA VAL A 507 -39.43 -43.94 65.42
C VAL A 507 -40.28 -43.13 64.44
N LEU A 508 -39.76 -41.99 63.98
CA LEU A 508 -40.23 -41.28 62.79
C LEU A 508 -39.14 -40.30 62.33
N TRP A 509 -38.96 -40.13 61.00
CA TRP A 509 -37.91 -39.34 60.32
C TRP A 509 -36.48 -39.88 60.55
N VAL A 510 -35.88 -40.67 59.64
CA VAL A 510 -35.23 -40.19 58.40
C VAL A 510 -35.35 -41.23 57.27
N VAL A 511 -36.28 -41.03 56.33
CA VAL A 511 -36.24 -41.65 54.99
C VAL A 511 -36.74 -40.60 53.98
N LEU A 512 -35.86 -39.68 53.58
CA LEU A 512 -35.99 -38.76 52.44
C LEU A 512 -34.72 -37.88 52.37
N MET A 513 -33.66 -38.36 51.71
CA MET A 513 -32.47 -37.56 51.31
C MET A 513 -31.49 -38.41 50.45
N ALA A 514 -31.94 -38.91 49.30
CA ALA A 514 -31.07 -39.54 48.30
C ALA A 514 -31.75 -39.55 46.91
N GLY A 515 -31.77 -38.40 46.23
CA GLY A 515 -32.49 -38.31 44.95
C GLY A 515 -32.48 -36.95 44.25
N ALA A 516 -31.34 -36.26 44.16
CA ALA A 516 -31.20 -35.06 43.31
C ALA A 516 -29.74 -34.59 43.07
N ILE A 517 -28.83 -35.42 42.54
CA ILE A 517 -27.59 -34.91 41.89
C ILE A 517 -27.29 -35.75 40.64
N PHE A 518 -27.83 -35.37 39.48
CA PHE A 518 -27.37 -35.89 38.18
C PHE A 518 -27.74 -35.03 36.94
N VAL A 519 -27.94 -33.71 37.07
CA VAL A 519 -28.22 -32.83 35.90
C VAL A 519 -27.58 -31.42 35.97
N ILE A 520 -26.26 -31.30 36.28
CA ILE A 520 -25.49 -30.09 35.93
C ILE A 520 -24.04 -30.46 35.55
N ALA A 521 -23.83 -30.95 34.32
CA ALA A 521 -22.49 -31.13 33.73
C ALA A 521 -22.45 -31.07 32.18
N GLY A 522 -23.51 -30.55 31.54
CA GLY A 522 -23.67 -30.61 30.07
C GLY A 522 -23.48 -29.30 29.29
N SER A 523 -23.31 -28.16 29.96
CA SER A 523 -23.60 -26.84 29.36
C SER A 523 -22.41 -25.89 29.19
N LEU A 524 -21.17 -26.37 29.27
CA LEU A 524 -19.95 -25.52 29.23
C LEU A 524 -18.92 -25.92 28.15
N ILE A 525 -19.27 -26.76 27.17
CA ILE A 525 -18.39 -27.15 26.04
C ILE A 525 -18.98 -26.74 24.68
N VAL A 526 -19.40 -25.48 24.56
CA VAL A 526 -19.75 -24.84 23.26
C VAL A 526 -19.05 -23.50 23.06
N TYR A 527 -18.57 -22.83 24.14
CA TYR A 527 -17.99 -21.49 24.06
C TYR A 527 -16.47 -21.46 23.84
N LYS A 528 -15.96 -22.24 22.87
CA LYS A 528 -14.58 -22.06 22.36
C LYS A 528 -14.37 -22.59 20.93
N LYS A 529 -15.14 -22.07 19.97
CA LYS A 529 -14.82 -22.24 18.54
C LYS A 529 -15.25 -21.03 17.69
N LYS A 530 -14.68 -19.86 17.99
CA LYS A 530 -14.52 -18.70 17.09
C LYS A 530 -13.77 -17.54 17.80
N GLN A 531 -12.47 -17.68 17.94
CA GLN A 531 -11.45 -16.70 17.49
C GLN A 531 -10.25 -17.52 17.05
#